data_AF-A0A612H4J0-F1
#
_entry.id   AF-A0A612H4J0-F1
#
_cell.length_a   1.000
_cell.length_b   1.000
_cell.length_c   1.000
_cell.angle_alpha   90.00
_cell.angle_beta   90.00
_cell.angle_gamma   90.00
#
_symmetry.space_group_name_H-M   'P 1'
#
loop_
_entity.id
_entity.type
_entity.pdbx_description
1 polymer ?
#
loop_
_entity_poly.entity_id
_entity_poly.type
_entity_poly.pdbx_seq_one_letter_code
_entity_poly.pdbx_strand_id
1 'polypeptide(L)'
;MMDINTSPEVVEKIEALIKGLHDVCVENGVPLVIAALVSRTSTTGGEGISRLLSFYLDGPAGITDSSMLAASDILRMPCVPDSFIAGLEMLREEMNKSCDIPECRSEHGRIH
;
A
#
# COMPACT_ATOMS: atom_id res chain seq x y z
N MET A 1 -4.31 -18.35 11.00
CA MET A 1 -3.42 -17.33 10.41
C MET A 1 -2.11 -17.36 11.19
N MET A 2 -0.96 -17.17 10.55
CA MET A 2 0.34 -17.15 11.26
C MET A 2 0.57 -15.78 11.92
N ASP A 3 1.09 -15.78 13.14
CA ASP A 3 1.56 -14.58 13.81
C ASP A 3 2.77 -14.00 13.08
N ILE A 4 2.86 -12.68 13.03
CA ILE A 4 4.02 -11.95 12.51
C ILE A 4 4.71 -11.32 13.72
N ASN A 5 5.96 -11.73 13.96
CA ASN A 5 6.77 -11.16 15.02
C ASN A 5 8.18 -10.88 14.49
N THR A 6 8.35 -9.72 13.86
CA THR A 6 9.63 -9.28 13.32
C THR A 6 10.54 -8.85 14.46
N SER A 7 11.82 -9.24 14.41
CA SER A 7 12.78 -8.85 15.45
C SER A 7 12.98 -7.32 15.48
N PRO A 8 13.24 -6.71 16.64
CA PRO A 8 13.43 -5.26 16.75
C PRO A 8 14.48 -4.71 15.80
N GLU A 9 15.62 -5.41 15.64
CA GLU A 9 16.68 -5.02 14.70
C GLU A 9 16.17 -4.94 13.25
N VAL A 10 15.30 -5.86 12.82
CA VAL A 10 14.73 -5.84 11.48
C VAL A 10 13.70 -4.72 11.34
N VAL A 11 12.91 -4.45 12.38
CA VAL A 11 11.95 -3.32 12.40
C VAL A 11 12.70 -1.99 12.24
N GLU A 12 13.78 -1.77 13.00
CA GLU A 12 14.62 -0.57 12.90
C GLU A 12 15.23 -0.40 11.50
N LYS A 13 15.71 -1.49 10.89
CA LYS A 13 16.22 -1.45 9.51
C LYS A 13 15.13 -1.08 8.50
N ILE A 14 13.93 -1.64 8.63
CA ILE A 14 12.81 -1.31 7.75
C ILE A 14 12.42 0.16 7.91
N GLU A 15 12.35 0.65 9.15
CA GLU A 15 12.04 2.05 9.45
C GLU A 15 13.07 3.00 8.82
N ALA A 16 14.36 2.70 8.95
CA ALA A 16 15.43 3.48 8.34
C ALA A 16 15.33 3.52 6.80
N LEU A 17 14.99 2.39 6.17
CA LEU A 17 14.77 2.33 4.71
C LEU A 17 13.55 3.13 4.26
N ILE A 18 12.42 3.00 4.98
CA ILE A 18 11.21 3.77 4.69
C ILE A 18 11.48 5.27 4.82
N LYS A 19 12.22 5.68 5.85
CA LYS A 19 12.59 7.08 6.06
C LYS A 19 13.50 7.60 4.94
N GLY A 20 14.56 6.87 4.61
CA GLY A 20 15.46 7.26 3.52
C GLY A 20 14.74 7.40 2.18
N LEU A 21 13.83 6.47 1.86
CA LEU A 21 13.01 6.56 0.65
C LEU A 21 12.06 7.77 0.69
N HIS A 22 11.42 8.01 1.84
CA HIS A 22 10.54 9.16 2.02
C HIS A 22 11.26 10.48 1.77
N ASP A 23 12.44 10.67 2.39
CA ASP A 23 13.23 11.89 2.24
C ASP A 23 13.58 12.14 0.76
N VAL A 24 14.05 11.11 0.04
CA VAL A 24 14.33 11.20 -1.41
C VAL A 24 13.07 11.56 -2.21
N CYS A 25 11.93 10.95 -1.92
CA CYS A 25 10.67 11.23 -2.62
C CYS A 25 10.20 12.67 -2.39
N VAL A 26 10.26 13.15 -1.14
CA VAL A 26 9.90 14.53 -0.78
C VAL A 26 10.80 15.53 -1.49
N GLU A 27 12.12 15.34 -1.44
CA GLU A 27 13.11 16.22 -2.08
C GLU A 27 12.90 16.37 -3.59
N ASN A 28 12.35 15.34 -4.24
CA ASN A 28 12.17 15.29 -5.69
C ASN A 28 10.70 15.46 -6.14
N GLY A 29 9.77 15.74 -5.22
CA GLY A 29 8.36 15.91 -5.57
C GLY A 29 7.69 14.63 -6.10
N VAL A 30 8.18 13.45 -5.71
CA VAL A 30 7.68 12.15 -6.19
C VAL A 30 6.64 11.61 -5.21
N PRO A 31 5.35 11.43 -5.60
CA PRO A 31 4.34 10.86 -4.73
C PRO A 31 4.72 9.45 -4.24
N LEU A 32 4.53 9.20 -2.94
CA LEU A 32 4.90 7.96 -2.27
C LEU A 32 3.77 7.52 -1.32
N VAL A 33 3.46 6.22 -1.35
CA VAL A 33 2.70 5.53 -0.30
C VAL A 33 3.41 4.22 -0.01
N ILE A 34 3.88 4.02 1.22
CA ILE A 34 4.60 2.81 1.63
C ILE A 34 4.19 2.36 3.02
N ALA A 35 3.97 1.06 3.19
CA ALA A 35 3.68 0.46 4.47
C ALA A 35 4.37 -0.90 4.64
N ALA A 36 4.75 -1.23 5.86
CA ALA A 36 5.25 -2.54 6.25
C ALA A 36 4.51 -3.04 7.49
N LEU A 37 3.95 -4.25 7.39
CA LEU A 37 3.36 -4.96 8.53
C LEU A 37 4.48 -5.64 9.31
N VAL A 38 4.82 -5.11 10.49
CA VAL A 38 5.99 -5.56 11.29
C VAL A 38 5.60 -6.41 12.49
N SER A 39 4.34 -6.35 12.93
CA SER A 39 3.82 -7.28 13.91
C SER A 39 2.33 -7.51 13.72
N ARG A 40 1.93 -8.76 13.94
CA ARG A 40 0.55 -9.18 14.10
C ARG A 40 0.52 -10.26 15.16
N THR A 41 -0.16 -10.00 16.26
CA THR A 41 -0.36 -10.96 17.35
C THR A 41 -1.85 -11.19 17.56
N SER A 42 -2.29 -12.43 17.47
CA SER A 42 -3.64 -12.80 17.92
C SER A 42 -3.68 -12.84 19.44
N THR A 43 -4.41 -11.92 20.07
CA THR A 43 -4.64 -11.96 21.52
C THR A 43 -6.10 -12.31 21.81
N THR A 44 -6.37 -12.82 23.00
CA THR A 44 -7.74 -13.13 23.47
C THR A 44 -8.68 -11.91 23.50
N GLY A 45 -8.14 -10.68 23.39
CA GLY A 45 -8.89 -9.43 23.29
C GLY A 45 -8.95 -8.82 21.88
N GLY A 46 -8.39 -9.47 20.86
CA GLY A 46 -8.35 -8.99 19.48
C GLY A 46 -6.97 -9.13 18.81
N GLU A 47 -6.88 -8.76 17.55
CA GLU A 47 -5.61 -8.73 16.82
C GLU A 47 -4.84 -7.43 17.12
N GLY A 48 -3.64 -7.56 17.68
CA GLY A 48 -2.68 -6.47 17.79
C GLY A 48 -1.91 -6.35 16.49
N ILE A 49 -2.09 -5.26 15.74
CA ILE A 49 -1.39 -5.02 14.47
C ILE A 49 -0.45 -3.82 14.62
N SER A 50 0.83 -4.01 14.31
CA SER A 50 1.82 -2.94 14.23
C SER A 50 2.30 -2.76 12.79
N ARG A 51 2.23 -1.52 12.29
CA ARG A 51 2.59 -1.14 10.93
C ARG A 51 3.53 0.06 10.96
N LEU A 52 4.56 0.02 10.12
CA LEU A 52 5.29 1.21 9.71
C LEU A 52 4.59 1.76 8.48
N LEU A 53 4.30 3.07 8.47
CA LEU A 53 3.58 3.74 7.39
C LEU A 53 4.23 5.09 7.10
N SER A 54 4.47 5.37 5.83
CA SER A 54 4.88 6.70 5.36
C SER A 54 4.17 7.03 4.04
N PHE A 55 3.81 8.29 3.87
CA PHE A 55 3.16 8.78 2.66
C PHE A 55 3.60 10.22 2.37
N TYR A 56 3.69 10.54 1.10
CA TYR A 56 3.90 11.88 0.57
C TYR A 56 3.04 12.02 -0.68
N LEU A 57 2.03 12.87 -0.63
CA LEU A 57 1.19 13.22 -1.77
C LEU A 57 1.32 14.72 -1.91
N ASP A 58 2.02 15.20 -2.94
CA ASP A 58 2.33 16.61 -3.10
C ASP A 58 1.04 17.43 -3.31
N GLY A 59 0.55 18.02 -2.23
CA GLY A 59 -0.68 18.80 -2.17
C GLY A 59 -0.77 20.07 -3.06
N PRO A 60 0.31 20.71 -3.55
CA PRO A 60 0.23 21.90 -4.40
C PRO A 60 0.11 21.61 -5.91
N ALA A 61 0.37 20.39 -6.38
CA ALA A 61 0.41 20.08 -7.82
C ALA A 61 -0.98 19.87 -8.46
N GLY A 62 -2.07 19.85 -7.68
CA GLY A 62 -3.45 19.81 -8.17
C GLY A 62 -3.87 18.51 -8.87
N ILE A 63 -2.96 17.55 -9.05
CA ILE A 63 -3.19 16.25 -9.68
C ILE A 63 -2.71 15.17 -8.71
N THR A 64 -3.44 14.98 -7.62
CA THR A 64 -3.22 13.83 -6.74
C THR A 64 -3.77 12.59 -7.43
N ASP A 65 -2.91 11.62 -7.72
CA ASP A 65 -3.34 10.33 -8.26
C ASP A 65 -4.38 9.68 -7.31
N SER A 66 -5.55 9.36 -7.85
CA SER A 66 -6.67 8.84 -7.05
C SER A 66 -6.37 7.48 -6.42
N SER A 67 -5.52 6.68 -7.07
CA SER A 67 -5.12 5.35 -6.56
C SER A 67 -4.17 5.50 -5.38
N MET A 68 -3.22 6.43 -5.45
CA MET A 68 -2.32 6.77 -4.35
C MET A 68 -3.10 7.35 -3.15
N LEU A 69 -4.07 8.23 -3.39
CA LEU A 69 -4.93 8.76 -2.34
C LEU A 69 -5.71 7.62 -1.65
N ALA A 70 -6.39 6.77 -2.43
CA ALA A 70 -7.14 5.64 -1.92
C ALA A 70 -6.25 4.67 -1.11
N ALA A 71 -5.05 4.36 -1.62
CA ALA A 71 -4.09 3.51 -0.91
C ALA A 71 -3.66 4.13 0.43
N SER A 72 -3.42 5.44 0.46
CA SER A 72 -3.05 6.16 1.70
C SER A 72 -4.15 6.07 2.76
N ASP A 73 -5.41 6.18 2.36
CA ASP A 73 -6.55 6.13 3.29
C ASP A 73 -6.81 4.71 3.78
N ILE A 74 -6.78 3.72 2.88
CA ILE A 74 -6.91 2.29 3.23
C ILE A 74 -5.83 1.87 4.24
N LEU A 75 -4.59 2.29 4.04
CA LEU A 75 -3.47 1.91 4.92
C LEU A 75 -3.52 2.57 6.31
N ARG A 76 -4.23 3.71 6.44
CA ARG A 76 -4.49 4.36 7.74
C ARG A 76 -5.62 3.70 8.53
N MET A 77 -6.45 2.88 7.90
CA MET A 77 -7.56 2.24 8.60
C MET A 77 -7.05 1.27 9.67
N PRO A 78 -7.66 1.24 10.88
CA PRO A 78 -7.31 0.26 11.89
C PRO A 78 -7.58 -1.16 11.38
N CYS A 79 -8.74 -1.34 10.75
CA CYS A 79 -9.12 -2.54 10.00
C CYS A 79 -9.85 -2.13 8.71
N VAL A 80 -9.66 -2.92 7.66
CA VAL A 80 -10.42 -2.77 6.41
C VAL A 80 -11.62 -3.72 6.50
N PRO A 81 -12.87 -3.26 6.27
CA PRO A 81 -14.04 -4.13 6.33
C PRO A 81 -13.96 -5.30 5.34
N ASP A 82 -14.39 -6.49 5.75
CA ASP A 82 -14.36 -7.70 4.90
C ASP A 82 -15.12 -7.51 3.58
N SER A 83 -16.24 -6.78 3.62
CA SER A 83 -17.02 -6.46 2.41
C SER A 83 -16.22 -5.61 1.41
N PHE A 84 -15.34 -4.75 1.90
CA PHE A 84 -14.46 -3.95 1.06
C PHE A 84 -13.34 -4.79 0.45
N ILE A 85 -12.76 -5.72 1.23
CA ILE A 85 -11.77 -6.69 0.73
C ILE A 85 -12.39 -7.55 -0.37
N ALA A 86 -13.59 -8.09 -0.15
CA ALA A 86 -14.30 -8.89 -1.14
C ALA A 86 -14.57 -8.09 -2.43
N GLY A 87 -14.95 -6.81 -2.32
CA GLY A 87 -15.12 -5.94 -3.47
C GLY A 87 -13.82 -5.73 -4.26
N LEU A 88 -12.68 -5.58 -3.59
CA LEU A 88 -11.37 -5.47 -4.24
C LEU A 88 -10.95 -6.78 -4.93
N GLU A 89 -11.29 -7.94 -4.37
CA GLU A 89 -11.04 -9.25 -4.99
C GLU A 89 -11.86 -9.41 -6.27
N MET A 90 -13.15 -9.04 -6.25
CA MET A 90 -13.99 -9.03 -7.46
C MET A 90 -13.41 -8.11 -8.54
N LEU A 91 -13.00 -6.89 -8.17
CA LEU A 91 -12.35 -5.96 -9.11
C LEU A 91 -11.06 -6.55 -9.70
N ARG A 92 -10.25 -7.24 -8.89
CA ARG A 92 -9.04 -7.93 -9.36
C ARG A 92 -9.38 -9.02 -10.37
N GLU A 93 -10.42 -9.80 -10.12
CA GLU A 93 -10.88 -10.82 -11.07
C GLU A 93 -11.33 -10.20 -12.40
N GLU A 94 -12.10 -9.10 -12.36
CA GLU A 94 -12.49 -8.37 -13.57
C GLU A 94 -11.30 -7.80 -14.33
N MET A 95 -10.32 -7.20 -13.64
CA MET A 95 -9.10 -6.67 -14.26
C MET A 95 -8.24 -7.75 -14.94
N ASN A 96 -8.28 -8.97 -14.41
CA ASN A 96 -7.56 -10.12 -14.97
C ASN A 96 -8.29 -10.78 -16.13
N LYS A 97 -9.55 -10.43 -16.41
CA LYS A 97 -10.22 -10.90 -17.63
C LYS A 97 -9.54 -10.24 -18.82
N SER A 98 -9.21 -11.06 -19.83
CA SER A 98 -8.61 -10.55 -21.07
C SER A 98 -9.54 -9.52 -21.70
N CYS A 99 -9.11 -8.26 -21.75
CA CYS A 99 -9.78 -7.24 -22.52
C CYS A 99 -9.56 -7.55 -24.01
N ASP A 100 -10.61 -8.02 -24.70
CA ASP A 100 -10.58 -8.32 -26.14
C ASP A 100 -10.67 -7.06 -27.02
N ILE A 101 -10.67 -5.88 -26.42
CA ILE A 101 -10.66 -4.59 -27.13
C ILE A 101 -9.22 -4.33 -27.61
N PRO A 102 -8.99 -4.08 -28.92
CA PRO A 102 -7.65 -3.87 -29.48
C PRO A 102 -6.82 -2.78 -28.78
N GLU A 103 -7.48 -1.76 -28.23
CA GLU A 103 -6.86 -0.61 -27.53
C GLU A 103 -6.26 -1.00 -26.17
N CYS A 104 -6.80 -2.00 -25.48
CA CYS A 104 -6.28 -2.49 -24.19
C CYS A 104 -4.92 -3.21 -24.32
N ARG A 105 -4.58 -3.74 -25.51
CA ARG A 105 -3.37 -4.55 -25.73
C ARG A 105 -2.10 -3.71 -25.90
N SER A 106 -2.22 -2.42 -26.20
CA SER A 106 -1.07 -1.53 -26.46
C SER A 106 -0.50 -0.88 -25.19
N GLU A 107 -1.29 -0.73 -24.13
CA GLU A 107 -0.85 -0.09 -22.88
C GLU A 107 -0.17 -1.05 -21.90
N HIS A 108 -0.53 -2.34 -21.91
CA HIS A 108 0.10 -3.35 -21.06
C HIS A 108 1.55 -3.69 -21.44
N GLY A 109 2.07 -3.16 -22.56
CA GLY A 109 3.41 -3.42 -23.08
C GLY A 109 4.49 -2.38 -22.71
N ARG A 110 4.18 -1.38 -21.86
CA ARG A 110 5.11 -0.27 -21.54
C ARG A 110 5.91 -0.42 -20.24
N ILE A 111 5.97 -1.61 -19.65
CA ILE A 111 6.94 -1.92 -18.61
C ILE A 111 7.99 -2.84 -19.22
N HIS A 112 9.02 -2.25 -19.82
CA HIS A 112 10.44 -2.58 -19.70
C HIS A 112 11.27 -1.64 -20.58
#